data_AF-A0A8H8U2B6-F1
#
_entry.id   AF-A0A8H8U2B6-F1
#
_cell.length_a   1.000
_cell.length_b   1.000
_cell.length_c   1.000
_cell.angle_alpha   90.00
_cell.angle_beta   90.00
_cell.angle_gamma   90.00
#
_symmetry.space_group_name_H-M   'P 1'
#
loop_
_entity.id
_entity.type
_entity.pdbx_description
1 polymer ?
#
loop_
_entity_poly.entity_id
_entity_poly.type
_entity_poly.pdbx_seq_one_letter_code
_entity_poly.pdbx_strand_id
1 'polypeptide(L)'
;MQLPPRIALVELLLAAAAVVTSACNIPTTSLSSNITGGFGILIQNPAYPVIHDRYMNLAVAGGGDKHLFLSPVGDYAFDLDLNTGFLEQDIIHAVIDGEYSEIDNTTKMFMTERGDPKAIFTPVYGCNPDNVTETQIQLAFATREESPVGGSICVRVASGNRGYEFRYSPPENPVLLSTPPSNLPSPTSTSTTSLPTATPTAPPTIPPTWTFLGCQTEATSTRALSSNTYANDSMTLESCADFCAGYTYFGTEYARECYCGDVFEEGSVEAAAVDCSFACAGDAGELCGAGNRLSVYSSS
;
A
#
# COMPACT_ATOMS: atom_id res chain seq x y z
N MET A 1 42.87 31.02 44.67
CA MET A 1 41.55 30.36 44.67
C MET A 1 41.81 28.87 44.57
N GLN A 2 41.32 28.12 45.57
CA GLN A 2 41.27 26.65 45.75
C GLN A 2 40.75 25.95 44.46
N LEU A 3 41.15 24.77 43.97
CA LEU A 3 41.68 23.52 44.55
C LEU A 3 42.59 22.76 43.54
N PRO A 4 43.39 21.76 44.02
CA PRO A 4 44.19 20.82 43.23
C PRO A 4 43.51 19.39 43.16
N PRO A 5 44.21 18.25 42.96
CA PRO A 5 44.10 17.35 41.80
C PRO A 5 43.50 15.94 42.11
N ARG A 6 43.20 15.12 41.07
CA ARG A 6 43.36 13.63 40.97
C ARG A 6 42.55 13.06 39.78
N ILE A 7 43.21 12.50 38.76
CA ILE A 7 43.49 11.07 38.49
C ILE A 7 42.33 10.27 37.85
N ALA A 8 42.60 9.85 36.61
CA ALA A 8 42.18 8.66 35.86
C ALA A 8 40.69 8.38 35.61
N LEU A 9 40.32 8.40 34.32
CA LEU A 9 39.58 7.28 33.74
C LEU A 9 40.09 7.03 32.31
N VAL A 10 40.63 5.82 32.12
CA VAL A 10 40.79 5.18 30.82
C VAL A 10 39.39 4.71 30.43
N GLU A 11 38.79 5.31 29.40
CA GLU A 11 37.70 4.68 28.64
C GLU A 11 38.13 4.78 27.17
N LEU A 12 38.87 3.78 26.73
CA LEU A 12 38.34 2.68 25.94
C LEU A 12 37.77 3.23 24.62
N LEU A 13 38.56 3.11 23.55
CA LEU A 13 38.05 3.08 22.19
C LEU A 13 36.93 2.04 22.14
N LEU A 14 35.68 2.46 22.30
CA LEU A 14 34.63 1.88 21.48
C LEU A 14 34.60 2.75 20.24
N ALA A 15 35.21 2.24 19.17
CA ALA A 15 34.63 2.47 17.87
C ALA A 15 33.17 2.04 18.00
N ALA A 16 32.26 2.99 18.25
CA ALA A 16 30.92 2.82 17.77
C ALA A 16 31.11 2.63 16.27
N ALA A 17 31.04 1.39 15.81
CA ALA A 17 30.65 1.13 14.45
C ALA A 17 29.38 1.96 14.31
N ALA A 18 29.50 3.11 13.64
CA ALA A 18 28.32 3.75 13.09
C ALA A 18 27.66 2.61 12.35
N VAL A 19 26.51 2.16 12.85
CA VAL A 19 25.62 1.32 12.06
C VAL A 19 25.29 2.25 10.91
N VAL A 20 26.08 2.13 9.85
CA VAL A 20 25.70 2.64 8.55
C VAL A 20 24.48 1.79 8.28
N THR A 21 23.31 2.32 8.64
CA THR A 21 22.06 1.87 8.06
C THR A 21 22.32 2.02 6.57
N SER A 22 22.65 0.91 5.90
CA SER A 22 23.09 0.94 4.52
C SER A 22 21.89 1.34 3.70
N ALA A 23 21.76 2.64 3.47
CA ALA A 23 20.80 3.18 2.54
C ALA A 23 21.00 2.48 1.19
N CYS A 24 19.91 2.24 0.48
CA CYS A 24 19.92 1.61 -0.82
C CYS A 24 20.83 2.38 -1.80
N ASN A 25 21.35 1.68 -2.80
CA ASN A 25 22.12 2.32 -3.85
C ASN A 25 21.18 2.96 -4.87
N ILE A 26 21.19 4.29 -4.97
CA ILE A 26 20.37 5.05 -5.92
C ILE A 26 21.13 5.16 -7.25
N PRO A 27 20.62 4.56 -8.36
CA PRO A 27 21.23 4.71 -9.67
C PRO A 27 21.23 6.17 -10.14
N THR A 28 22.27 6.57 -10.87
CA THR A 28 22.38 7.92 -11.45
C THR A 28 21.76 8.03 -12.84
N THR A 29 21.32 6.91 -13.41
CA THR A 29 20.63 6.89 -14.71
C THR A 29 19.25 7.51 -14.57
N SER A 30 18.89 8.42 -15.47
CA SER A 30 17.53 8.95 -15.50
C SER A 30 16.53 7.89 -15.94
N LEU A 31 15.39 7.81 -15.26
CA LEU A 31 14.27 6.98 -15.70
C LEU A 31 13.51 7.65 -16.85
N SER A 32 12.92 6.82 -17.70
CA SER A 32 12.03 7.27 -18.79
C SER A 32 10.76 7.88 -18.20
N SER A 33 10.26 8.97 -18.79
CA SER A 33 8.91 9.49 -18.52
C SER A 33 7.80 8.63 -19.14
N ASN A 34 8.17 7.59 -19.88
CA ASN A 34 7.27 6.56 -20.40
C ASN A 34 7.51 5.25 -19.65
N ILE A 35 6.48 4.72 -18.99
CA ILE A 35 6.44 3.39 -18.37
C ILE A 35 5.22 2.69 -18.97
N THR A 36 5.46 1.59 -19.68
CA THR A 36 4.41 0.87 -20.41
C THR A 36 4.34 -0.57 -19.94
N GLY A 37 3.15 -1.17 -19.98
CA GLY A 37 2.95 -2.59 -19.66
C GLY A 37 2.18 -2.81 -18.37
N GLY A 38 1.50 -1.78 -17.86
CA GLY A 38 0.74 -1.83 -16.63
C GLY A 38 1.62 -1.80 -15.38
N PHE A 39 1.30 -0.90 -14.46
CA PHE A 39 1.81 -0.93 -13.10
C PHE A 39 0.74 -0.49 -12.09
N GLY A 40 1.01 -0.82 -10.83
CA GLY A 40 0.28 -0.29 -9.68
C GLY A 40 1.05 0.78 -8.94
N ILE A 41 0.35 1.60 -8.18
CA ILE A 41 0.96 2.58 -7.28
C ILE A 41 0.73 2.11 -5.84
N LEU A 42 1.81 1.79 -5.14
CA LEU A 42 1.81 1.50 -3.71
C LEU A 42 2.15 2.78 -2.93
N ILE A 43 1.33 3.15 -1.95
CA ILE A 43 1.62 4.30 -1.09
C ILE A 43 2.41 3.84 0.12
N GLN A 44 3.67 4.26 0.21
CA GLN A 44 4.54 3.94 1.34
C GLN A 44 4.81 5.17 2.18
N ASN A 45 4.33 5.14 3.43
CA ASN A 45 4.54 6.22 4.37
C ASN A 45 4.50 5.64 5.80
N PRO A 46 5.64 5.13 6.32
CA PRO A 46 5.67 4.47 7.62
C PRO A 46 5.31 5.39 8.79
N ALA A 47 5.40 6.71 8.61
CA ALA A 47 4.94 7.68 9.60
C ALA A 47 3.40 7.75 9.73
N TYR A 48 2.67 7.24 8.73
CA TYR A 48 1.20 7.17 8.72
C TYR A 48 0.73 5.76 8.38
N PRO A 49 0.77 4.82 9.34
CA PRO A 49 0.50 3.39 9.09
C PRO A 49 -0.86 3.11 8.44
N VAL A 50 -1.87 3.94 8.69
CA VAL A 50 -3.22 3.76 8.13
C VAL A 50 -3.28 3.91 6.60
N ILE A 51 -2.31 4.59 5.99
CA ILE A 51 -2.20 4.74 4.53
C ILE A 51 -0.99 4.01 3.92
N HIS A 52 -0.12 3.48 4.78
CA HIS A 52 1.09 2.76 4.37
C HIS A 52 0.75 1.41 3.76
N ASP A 53 1.47 1.05 2.71
CA ASP A 53 1.38 -0.21 1.98
C ASP A 53 -0.02 -0.48 1.43
N ARG A 54 -0.72 0.61 1.10
CA ARG A 54 -2.02 0.56 0.43
C ARG A 54 -1.86 0.95 -1.02
N TYR A 55 -2.48 0.16 -1.89
CA TYR A 55 -2.50 0.44 -3.31
C TYR A 55 -3.46 1.56 -3.65
N MET A 56 -3.13 2.31 -4.69
CA MET A 56 -4.08 3.20 -5.35
C MET A 56 -5.11 2.36 -6.13
N ASN A 57 -6.37 2.63 -5.86
CA ASN A 57 -7.54 2.08 -6.51
C ASN A 57 -8.30 3.19 -7.26
N LEU A 58 -9.16 2.78 -8.18
CA LEU A 58 -10.03 3.65 -8.97
C LEU A 58 -11.49 3.31 -8.72
N ALA A 59 -12.25 4.26 -8.19
CA ALA A 59 -13.67 4.10 -7.91
C ALA A 59 -14.51 4.83 -8.96
N VAL A 60 -15.50 4.16 -9.54
CA VAL A 60 -16.42 4.76 -10.53
C VAL A 60 -17.20 5.92 -9.90
N ALA A 61 -17.15 7.11 -10.52
CA ALA A 61 -17.82 8.32 -10.04
C ALA A 61 -19.02 8.75 -10.89
N GLY A 62 -19.14 8.21 -12.11
CA GLY A 62 -20.15 8.58 -13.10
C GLY A 62 -19.57 9.46 -14.22
N GLY A 63 -20.25 9.54 -15.36
CA GLY A 63 -19.82 10.38 -16.48
C GLY A 63 -18.51 9.94 -17.16
N GLY A 64 -18.09 8.69 -16.96
CA GLY A 64 -16.81 8.16 -17.45
C GLY A 64 -15.63 8.40 -16.50
N ASP A 65 -15.84 9.11 -15.39
CA ASP A 65 -14.77 9.44 -14.44
C ASP A 65 -14.52 8.33 -13.43
N LYS A 66 -13.26 8.21 -13.03
CA LYS A 66 -12.84 7.38 -11.90
C LYS A 66 -12.13 8.23 -10.85
N HIS A 67 -12.54 8.11 -9.60
CA HIS A 67 -11.87 8.75 -8.48
C HIS A 67 -10.69 7.92 -7.99
N LEU A 68 -9.56 8.56 -7.70
CA LEU A 68 -8.41 7.91 -7.09
C LEU A 68 -8.66 7.78 -5.58
N PHE A 69 -8.62 6.54 -5.09
CA PHE A 69 -8.73 6.20 -3.67
C PHE A 69 -7.63 5.23 -3.26
N LEU A 70 -7.39 5.06 -1.96
CA LEU A 70 -6.63 3.91 -1.48
C LEU A 70 -7.53 2.68 -1.31
N SER A 71 -6.98 1.51 -1.62
CA SER A 71 -7.59 0.21 -1.33
C SER A 71 -8.08 0.17 0.13
N PRO A 72 -9.28 -0.33 0.44
CA PRO A 72 -10.11 -1.17 -0.42
C PRO A 72 -11.13 -0.42 -1.27
N VAL A 73 -11.11 0.93 -1.31
CA VAL A 73 -12.16 1.68 -2.00
C VAL A 73 -11.87 1.78 -3.49
N GLY A 74 -12.80 1.31 -4.30
CA GLY A 74 -12.63 1.21 -5.76
C GLY A 74 -11.89 -0.05 -6.18
N ASP A 75 -11.72 -0.21 -7.49
CA ASP A 75 -11.04 -1.35 -8.08
C ASP A 75 -9.52 -1.11 -8.14
N TYR A 76 -8.71 -2.16 -8.02
CA TYR A 76 -7.25 -2.03 -8.13
C TYR A 76 -6.84 -1.47 -9.50
N ALA A 77 -5.90 -0.52 -9.50
CA ALA A 77 -5.38 0.09 -10.71
C ALA A 77 -3.95 -0.41 -10.97
N PHE A 78 -3.82 -1.57 -11.62
CA PHE A 78 -2.53 -2.24 -11.90
C PHE A 78 -2.14 -2.25 -13.38
N ASP A 79 -3.02 -1.74 -14.22
CA ASP A 79 -2.91 -1.51 -15.65
C ASP A 79 -2.67 -0.02 -15.96
N LEU A 80 -2.03 0.70 -15.03
CA LEU A 80 -1.64 2.08 -15.26
C LEU A 80 -0.44 2.13 -16.19
N ASP A 81 -0.44 3.10 -17.09
CA ASP A 81 0.73 3.47 -17.87
C ASP A 81 1.15 4.89 -17.51
N LEU A 82 2.42 5.19 -17.75
CA LEU A 82 2.96 6.54 -17.69
C LEU A 82 3.33 6.93 -19.12
N ASN A 83 2.74 8.00 -19.63
CA ASN A 83 2.97 8.48 -20.99
C ASN A 83 3.36 9.94 -20.96
N THR A 84 4.64 10.21 -21.22
CA THR A 84 5.24 11.55 -21.15
C THR A 84 4.99 12.19 -19.77
N GLY A 85 5.02 11.38 -18.71
CA GLY A 85 4.75 11.80 -17.33
C GLY A 85 3.26 11.87 -16.95
N PHE A 86 2.32 11.67 -17.88
CA PHE A 86 0.90 11.55 -17.56
C PHE A 86 0.57 10.14 -17.09
N LEU A 87 -0.13 10.03 -15.97
CA LEU A 87 -0.63 8.76 -15.47
C LEU A 87 -1.96 8.43 -16.16
N GLU A 88 -2.00 7.32 -16.89
CA GLU A 88 -3.11 6.93 -17.77
C GLU A 88 -3.59 5.51 -17.45
N GLN A 89 -4.88 5.26 -17.69
CA GLN A 89 -5.48 3.92 -17.74
C GLN A 89 -6.43 3.92 -18.93
N ASP A 90 -6.21 3.07 -19.93
CA ASP A 90 -6.94 3.13 -21.20
C ASP A 90 -6.96 4.54 -21.82
N ILE A 91 -8.15 5.15 -21.90
CA ILE A 91 -8.39 6.48 -22.48
C ILE A 91 -8.44 7.59 -21.42
N ILE A 92 -8.48 7.23 -20.14
CA ILE A 92 -8.59 8.19 -19.04
C ILE A 92 -7.22 8.50 -18.47
N HIS A 93 -7.04 9.73 -17.98
CA HIS A 93 -5.78 10.22 -17.47
C HIS A 93 -5.98 10.99 -16.17
N ALA A 94 -4.99 10.96 -15.28
CA ALA A 94 -5.05 11.61 -13.98
C ALA A 94 -5.00 13.14 -14.13
N VAL A 95 -6.04 13.80 -13.65
CA VAL A 95 -6.23 15.25 -13.70
C VAL A 95 -6.38 15.86 -12.32
N ILE A 96 -6.10 17.14 -12.23
CA ILE A 96 -6.28 17.97 -11.05
C ILE A 96 -7.23 19.10 -11.48
N ASP A 97 -8.52 18.91 -11.28
CA ASP A 97 -9.53 19.99 -11.30
C ASP A 97 -10.85 19.51 -10.66
N GLY A 98 -10.75 18.56 -9.74
CA GLY A 98 -11.93 18.03 -9.07
C GLY A 98 -12.48 19.00 -8.03
N GLU A 99 -13.23 18.46 -7.08
CA GLU A 99 -13.74 19.23 -5.95
C GLU A 99 -12.63 19.94 -5.17
N TYR A 100 -12.61 21.27 -5.23
CA TYR A 100 -11.79 22.13 -4.36
C TYR A 100 -12.33 22.12 -2.93
N SER A 101 -11.42 22.12 -1.96
CA SER A 101 -11.74 22.22 -0.54
C SER A 101 -11.03 23.40 0.10
N GLU A 102 -11.81 24.34 0.64
CA GLU A 102 -11.29 25.49 1.39
C GLU A 102 -10.68 25.09 2.75
N ILE A 103 -11.04 23.91 3.28
CA ILE A 103 -10.64 23.45 4.61
C ILE A 103 -9.13 23.23 4.69
N ASP A 104 -8.55 22.63 3.65
CA ASP A 104 -7.13 22.30 3.57
C ASP A 104 -6.46 22.90 2.33
N ASN A 105 -7.20 23.73 1.59
CA ASN A 105 -6.77 24.36 0.34
C ASN A 105 -6.21 23.33 -0.65
N THR A 106 -6.96 22.25 -0.85
CA THR A 106 -6.60 21.17 -1.79
C THR A 106 -7.65 20.96 -2.87
N THR A 107 -7.23 20.48 -4.03
CA THR A 107 -8.10 20.13 -5.16
C THR A 107 -8.10 18.62 -5.35
N LYS A 108 -9.29 18.02 -5.51
CA LYS A 108 -9.40 16.57 -5.72
C LYS A 108 -8.78 16.14 -7.05
N MET A 109 -8.09 15.01 -7.01
CA MET A 109 -7.62 14.30 -8.20
C MET A 109 -8.63 13.25 -8.63
N PHE A 110 -8.77 13.07 -9.93
CA PHE A 110 -9.57 12.01 -10.54
C PHE A 110 -8.99 11.65 -11.91
N MET A 111 -9.48 10.57 -12.53
CA MET A 111 -9.13 10.20 -13.90
C MET A 111 -10.33 10.41 -14.81
N THR A 112 -10.08 10.99 -15.99
CA THR A 112 -11.12 11.29 -16.99
C THR A 112 -10.55 11.29 -18.40
N GLU A 113 -11.42 11.21 -19.40
CA GLU A 113 -11.05 11.43 -20.82
C GLU A 113 -11.05 12.91 -21.21
N ARG A 114 -11.63 13.78 -20.36
CA ARG A 114 -11.76 15.22 -20.61
C ARG A 114 -10.42 15.94 -20.58
N GLY A 115 -10.32 17.07 -21.26
CA GLY A 115 -9.12 17.92 -21.28
C GLY A 115 -8.91 18.77 -20.03
N ASP A 116 -9.20 18.22 -18.84
CA ASP A 116 -8.91 18.87 -17.56
C ASP A 116 -7.38 18.90 -17.32
N PRO A 117 -6.83 19.88 -16.58
CA PRO A 117 -5.39 19.99 -16.34
C PRO A 117 -4.78 18.71 -15.74
N LYS A 118 -3.85 18.08 -16.47
CA LYS A 118 -3.25 16.79 -16.07
C LYS A 118 -2.27 16.93 -14.91
N ALA A 119 -2.15 15.86 -14.13
CA ALA A 119 -1.04 15.68 -13.20
C ALA A 119 0.17 15.10 -13.93
N ILE A 120 1.33 15.71 -13.75
CA ILE A 120 2.59 15.27 -14.36
C ILE A 120 3.48 14.68 -13.27
N PHE A 121 3.96 13.46 -13.51
CA PHE A 121 4.89 12.73 -12.65
C PHE A 121 6.22 12.49 -13.35
N THR A 122 7.29 12.53 -12.56
CA THR A 122 8.64 12.14 -12.98
C THR A 122 9.05 10.91 -12.20
N PRO A 123 9.31 9.77 -12.86
CA PRO A 123 9.87 8.61 -12.21
C PRO A 123 11.27 8.91 -11.67
N VAL A 124 11.51 8.55 -10.42
CA VAL A 124 12.81 8.67 -9.75
C VAL A 124 13.14 7.36 -9.03
N TYR A 125 14.41 7.14 -8.73
CA TYR A 125 14.80 6.07 -7.83
C TYR A 125 14.69 6.54 -6.38
N GLY A 126 14.23 5.65 -5.50
CA GLY A 126 14.20 5.88 -4.06
C GLY A 126 14.41 4.57 -3.30
N CYS A 127 14.70 4.67 -2.01
CA CYS A 127 14.77 3.49 -1.16
C CYS A 127 13.38 3.04 -0.75
N ASN A 128 13.19 1.74 -0.62
CA ASN A 128 12.02 1.18 0.04
C ASN A 128 12.09 1.53 1.54
N PRO A 129 11.11 2.24 2.11
CA PRO A 129 11.13 2.59 3.54
C PRO A 129 11.05 1.35 4.46
N ASP A 130 10.50 0.24 3.97
CA ASP A 130 10.32 -1.01 4.75
C ASP A 130 11.52 -1.93 4.61
N ASN A 131 12.23 -1.80 3.50
CA ASN A 131 13.50 -2.45 3.23
C ASN A 131 14.51 -1.42 2.74
N VAL A 132 15.14 -0.71 3.67
CA VAL A 132 16.02 0.44 3.37
C VAL A 132 17.23 0.11 2.50
N THR A 133 17.51 -1.17 2.25
CA THR A 133 18.58 -1.64 1.35
C THR A 133 18.11 -1.83 -0.09
N GLU A 134 16.81 -1.90 -0.31
CA GLU A 134 16.17 -2.13 -1.59
C GLU A 134 15.87 -0.81 -2.31
N THR A 135 16.25 -0.77 -3.58
CA THR A 135 15.97 0.36 -4.47
C THR A 135 14.69 0.08 -5.25
N GLN A 136 13.83 1.08 -5.35
CA GLN A 136 12.57 1.02 -6.09
C GLN A 136 12.38 2.27 -6.97
N ILE A 137 11.36 2.23 -7.83
CA ILE A 137 10.91 3.38 -8.60
C ILE A 137 9.82 4.10 -7.81
N GLN A 138 9.94 5.42 -7.67
CA GLN A 138 8.94 6.29 -7.09
C GLN A 138 8.41 7.24 -8.16
N LEU A 139 7.10 7.49 -8.15
CA LEU A 139 6.50 8.54 -8.98
C LEU A 139 6.53 9.86 -8.22
N ALA A 140 7.53 10.69 -8.50
CA ALA A 140 7.59 12.02 -7.94
C ALA A 140 6.63 12.94 -8.69
N PHE A 141 5.69 13.55 -7.98
CA PHE A 141 4.85 14.58 -8.58
C PHE A 141 5.71 15.77 -9.01
N ALA A 142 5.61 16.15 -10.28
CA ALA A 142 6.38 17.24 -10.85
C ALA A 142 5.57 18.53 -10.84
N THR A 143 4.40 18.52 -11.48
CA THR A 143 3.52 19.69 -11.57
C THR A 143 2.12 19.31 -12.01
N ARG A 144 1.19 20.23 -11.80
CA ARG A 144 -0.08 20.29 -12.52
C ARG A 144 0.17 20.96 -13.88
N GLU A 145 -0.53 20.56 -14.93
CA GLU A 145 -0.66 21.39 -16.12
C GLU A 145 -1.31 22.74 -15.73
N GLU A 146 -0.89 23.83 -16.36
CA GLU A 146 -1.27 25.20 -15.97
C GLU A 146 -0.70 25.67 -14.63
N SER A 147 -0.94 26.94 -14.28
CA SER A 147 -0.40 27.58 -13.07
C SER A 147 -1.25 27.23 -11.84
N PRO A 148 -0.66 27.02 -10.65
CA PRO A 148 0.76 27.17 -10.29
C PRO A 148 1.60 25.91 -10.54
N VAL A 149 2.87 26.12 -10.93
CA VAL A 149 3.84 25.02 -11.12
C VAL A 149 4.27 24.45 -9.77
N GLY A 150 4.33 23.12 -9.69
CA GLY A 150 4.72 22.39 -8.48
C GLY A 150 3.57 22.11 -7.53
N GLY A 151 3.87 21.87 -6.26
CA GLY A 151 2.92 21.46 -5.22
C GLY A 151 3.21 20.06 -4.72
N SER A 152 2.22 19.39 -4.15
CA SER A 152 2.36 18.03 -3.64
C SER A 152 1.06 17.25 -3.80
N ILE A 153 1.18 15.95 -4.06
CA ILE A 153 0.05 15.03 -3.92
C ILE A 153 -0.01 14.55 -2.49
N CYS A 154 -1.21 14.61 -1.92
CA CYS A 154 -1.50 14.21 -0.56
C CYS A 154 -2.69 13.25 -0.56
N VAL A 155 -2.80 12.48 0.51
CA VAL A 155 -3.93 11.58 0.73
C VAL A 155 -4.65 12.01 2.00
N ARG A 156 -5.99 12.05 1.97
CA ARG A 156 -6.80 12.37 3.14
C ARG A 156 -8.08 11.54 3.17
N VAL A 157 -8.74 11.51 4.33
CA VAL A 157 -10.06 10.88 4.45
C VAL A 157 -11.07 11.65 3.59
N ALA A 158 -11.79 10.93 2.73
CA ALA A 158 -12.83 11.47 1.87
C ALA A 158 -14.11 11.80 2.65
N SER A 159 -14.90 12.73 2.11
CA SER A 159 -16.18 13.15 2.67
C SER A 159 -17.09 11.96 3.00
N GLY A 160 -17.66 11.97 4.21
CA GLY A 160 -18.50 10.87 4.71
C GLY A 160 -17.73 9.62 5.12
N ASN A 161 -16.42 9.73 5.41
CA ASN A 161 -15.57 8.64 5.87
C ASN A 161 -15.49 7.45 4.89
N ARG A 162 -15.52 7.76 3.60
CA ARG A 162 -15.59 6.77 2.50
C ARG A 162 -14.22 6.24 2.08
N GLY A 163 -13.25 6.22 2.99
CA GLY A 163 -11.87 5.87 2.70
C GLY A 163 -10.98 7.08 2.41
N TYR A 164 -9.88 6.86 1.71
CA TYR A 164 -8.81 7.86 1.54
C TYR A 164 -8.70 8.25 0.07
N GLU A 165 -8.84 9.54 -0.24
CA GLU A 165 -8.79 10.08 -1.60
C GLU A 165 -7.50 10.88 -1.84
N PHE A 166 -7.10 10.94 -3.11
CA PHE A 166 -5.94 11.71 -3.54
C PHE A 166 -6.31 13.17 -3.82
N ARG A 167 -5.45 14.07 -3.34
CA ARG A 167 -5.62 15.51 -3.40
C ARG A 167 -4.32 16.16 -3.88
N TYR A 168 -4.44 17.23 -4.65
CA TYR A 168 -3.36 18.15 -4.94
C TYR A 168 -3.36 19.31 -3.93
N SER A 169 -2.22 19.56 -3.33
CA SER A 169 -1.94 20.77 -2.55
C SER A 169 -1.06 21.71 -3.38
N PRO A 170 -1.43 22.99 -3.54
CA PRO A 170 -0.62 23.95 -4.27
C PRO A 170 0.71 24.23 -3.54
N PRO A 171 1.71 24.79 -4.26
CA PRO A 171 2.92 25.32 -3.64
C PRO A 171 2.59 26.29 -2.52
N GLU A 172 3.41 26.28 -1.47
CA GLU A 172 3.29 27.20 -0.33
C GLU A 172 1.89 27.22 0.31
N ASN A 173 1.19 26.09 0.35
CA ASN A 173 -0.16 26.01 0.89
C ASN A 173 -0.23 26.62 2.31
N PRO A 174 -0.89 27.79 2.49
CA PRO A 174 -0.84 28.54 3.73
C PRO A 174 -1.52 27.80 4.88
N VAL A 175 -2.46 26.90 4.60
CA VAL A 175 -3.15 26.12 5.64
C VAL A 175 -2.20 25.11 6.27
N LEU A 176 -1.36 24.45 5.46
CA LEU A 176 -0.35 23.51 5.94
C LEU A 176 0.86 24.22 6.59
N LEU A 177 1.16 25.45 6.16
CA LEU A 177 2.23 26.27 6.71
C LEU A 177 1.85 27.03 8.00
N SER A 178 0.55 27.30 8.22
CA SER A 178 0.04 28.04 9.38
C SER A 178 -0.39 27.14 10.54
N THR A 179 -0.57 25.84 10.30
CA THR A 179 -0.62 24.86 11.39
C THR A 179 0.76 24.76 12.04
N PRO A 180 0.94 25.19 13.31
CA PRO A 180 2.15 24.81 14.03
C PRO A 180 2.17 23.27 14.10
N PRO A 181 3.36 22.62 14.11
CA PRO A 181 3.48 21.16 14.17
C PRO A 181 2.79 20.51 15.39
N SER A 182 2.25 21.33 16.30
CA SER A 182 1.47 20.99 17.48
C SER A 182 -0.04 20.85 17.26
N ASN A 183 -0.61 21.29 16.13
CA ASN A 183 -2.05 21.14 15.82
C ASN A 183 -2.34 20.25 14.59
N LEU A 184 -1.31 19.79 13.90
CA LEU A 184 -1.40 18.52 13.17
C LEU A 184 -1.47 17.41 14.23
N PRO A 185 -2.24 16.32 14.09
CA PRO A 185 -2.02 15.14 14.92
C PRO A 185 -0.57 14.70 14.67
N SER A 186 0.32 15.11 15.57
CA SER A 186 1.66 14.57 15.69
C SER A 186 1.51 13.07 15.97
N PRO A 187 2.37 12.19 15.41
CA PRO A 187 2.37 10.79 15.83
C PRO A 187 2.55 10.80 17.35
N THR A 188 1.53 10.33 18.06
CA THR A 188 1.54 10.25 19.52
C THR A 188 2.84 9.57 19.93
N SER A 189 3.76 10.37 20.46
CA SER A 189 5.01 9.91 21.00
C SER A 189 4.66 9.28 22.33
N THR A 190 4.19 8.04 22.30
CA THR A 190 4.03 7.26 23.52
C THR A 190 5.43 6.97 24.01
N SER A 191 5.82 7.70 25.07
CA SER A 191 7.05 7.52 25.80
C SER A 191 7.36 6.05 26.00
N THR A 192 8.57 5.68 25.57
CA THR A 192 9.24 4.40 25.74
C THR A 192 9.17 3.94 27.20
N THR A 193 8.15 3.16 27.52
CA THR A 193 8.25 2.21 28.62
C THR A 193 8.83 0.95 27.99
N SER A 194 10.09 0.66 28.28
CA SER A 194 10.77 -0.56 27.84
C SER A 194 10.03 -1.79 28.38
N LEU A 195 9.11 -2.32 27.57
CA LEU A 195 8.69 -3.71 27.63
C LEU A 195 9.78 -4.54 26.93
N PRO A 196 10.08 -5.76 27.41
CA PRO A 196 11.28 -6.46 26.99
C PRO A 196 11.18 -6.79 25.49
N THR A 197 12.34 -6.70 24.84
CA THR A 197 12.62 -7.25 23.52
C THR A 197 12.03 -8.65 23.39
N ALA A 198 10.86 -8.75 22.78
CA ALA A 198 10.48 -9.97 22.10
C ALA A 198 11.27 -9.97 20.79
N THR A 199 12.28 -10.83 20.75
CA THR A 199 12.88 -11.36 19.54
C THR A 199 11.79 -11.60 18.48
N PRO A 200 11.99 -11.25 17.19
CA PRO A 200 11.02 -11.57 16.14
C PRO A 200 10.81 -13.09 16.12
N THR A 201 9.64 -13.50 16.59
CA THR A 201 9.10 -14.86 16.60
C THR A 201 7.69 -14.65 16.09
N ALA A 202 7.21 -15.08 14.93
CA ALA A 202 7.60 -16.07 13.94
C ALA A 202 7.07 -15.57 12.56
N PRO A 203 7.37 -16.23 11.42
CA PRO A 203 6.64 -16.05 10.15
C PRO A 203 5.10 -16.20 10.34
N PRO A 204 4.27 -15.73 9.37
CA PRO A 204 2.80 -15.58 9.47
C PRO A 204 2.12 -16.79 10.14
N THR A 205 1.22 -16.53 11.10
CA THR A 205 0.61 -17.56 11.97
C THR A 205 -0.53 -18.32 11.31
N ILE A 206 -0.30 -18.83 10.11
CA ILE A 206 -1.11 -19.96 9.64
C ILE A 206 -0.86 -21.12 10.61
N PRO A 207 -1.88 -21.82 11.14
CA PRO A 207 -1.65 -22.91 12.06
C PRO A 207 -0.66 -23.92 11.44
N PRO A 208 0.29 -24.49 12.21
CA PRO A 208 1.38 -25.33 11.67
C PRO A 208 0.90 -26.61 10.95
N THR A 209 -0.40 -26.88 10.99
CA THR A 209 -1.08 -27.94 10.25
C THR A 209 -1.40 -27.57 8.80
N TRP A 210 -1.18 -26.33 8.37
CA TRP A 210 -1.51 -25.84 7.04
C TRP A 210 -0.26 -25.32 6.31
N THR A 211 -0.14 -25.66 5.03
CA THR A 211 0.96 -25.23 4.17
C THR A 211 0.41 -24.41 3.00
N PHE A 212 1.04 -23.26 2.68
CA PHE A 212 0.68 -22.48 1.50
C PHE A 212 0.97 -23.28 0.24
N LEU A 213 -0.06 -23.48 -0.59
CA LEU A 213 0.04 -24.21 -1.83
C LEU A 213 0.31 -23.28 -3.01
N GLY A 214 -0.30 -22.09 -3.02
CA GLY A 214 -0.14 -21.12 -4.09
C GLY A 214 -1.42 -20.33 -4.37
N CYS A 215 -1.41 -19.62 -5.50
CA CYS A 215 -2.57 -18.89 -6.00
C CYS A 215 -3.33 -19.76 -7.02
N GLN A 216 -4.64 -19.94 -6.83
CA GLN A 216 -5.49 -20.75 -7.72
C GLN A 216 -6.55 -19.88 -8.40
N THR A 217 -6.87 -20.15 -9.66
CA THR A 217 -8.04 -19.55 -10.31
C THR A 217 -9.33 -20.16 -9.78
N GLU A 218 -10.44 -19.45 -9.97
CA GLU A 218 -11.76 -20.08 -9.95
C GLU A 218 -11.89 -21.18 -11.03
N ALA A 219 -12.86 -22.08 -10.85
CA ALA A 219 -13.16 -23.12 -11.84
C ALA A 219 -14.02 -22.55 -12.99
N THR A 220 -14.14 -23.31 -14.09
CA THR A 220 -14.71 -22.81 -15.36
C THR A 220 -16.15 -22.27 -15.23
N SER A 221 -16.94 -22.81 -14.31
CA SER A 221 -18.36 -22.45 -14.11
C SER A 221 -18.83 -22.59 -12.66
N THR A 222 -17.90 -22.75 -11.72
CA THR A 222 -18.17 -23.00 -10.30
C THR A 222 -17.03 -22.49 -9.44
N ARG A 223 -17.18 -22.56 -8.11
CA ARG A 223 -16.11 -22.26 -7.17
C ARG A 223 -15.00 -23.31 -7.24
N ALA A 224 -13.73 -22.88 -7.16
CA ALA A 224 -12.58 -23.78 -7.09
C ALA A 224 -12.65 -24.72 -5.89
N LEU A 225 -13.12 -24.20 -4.74
CA LEU A 225 -13.44 -24.96 -3.54
C LEU A 225 -14.92 -24.74 -3.20
N SER A 226 -15.73 -25.79 -3.34
CA SER A 226 -17.20 -25.67 -3.38
C SER A 226 -17.91 -26.24 -2.15
N SER A 227 -17.19 -26.83 -1.20
CA SER A 227 -17.79 -27.66 -0.15
C SER A 227 -18.40 -26.86 1.00
N ASN A 228 -17.75 -25.77 1.42
CA ASN A 228 -18.29 -24.86 2.44
C ASN A 228 -17.69 -23.46 2.28
N THR A 229 -18.40 -22.43 2.71
CA THR A 229 -17.95 -21.04 2.56
C THR A 229 -18.57 -20.10 3.58
N TYR A 230 -17.85 -19.03 3.90
CA TYR A 230 -18.41 -17.85 4.56
C TYR A 230 -17.65 -16.60 4.13
N ALA A 231 -18.23 -15.43 4.41
CA ALA A 231 -17.58 -14.14 4.20
C ALA A 231 -17.65 -13.29 5.48
N ASN A 232 -16.59 -12.53 5.76
CA ASN A 232 -16.48 -11.68 6.94
C ASN A 232 -15.55 -10.49 6.68
N ASP A 233 -15.95 -9.29 7.08
CA ASP A 233 -15.11 -8.07 6.98
C ASP A 233 -13.96 -8.03 7.98
N SER A 234 -13.83 -9.05 8.82
CA SER A 234 -12.68 -9.29 9.69
C SER A 234 -11.98 -10.62 9.36
N MET A 235 -11.99 -11.03 8.09
CA MET A 235 -11.34 -12.26 7.62
C MET A 235 -9.83 -12.24 7.89
N THR A 236 -9.31 -13.32 8.48
CA THR A 236 -7.87 -13.65 8.57
C THR A 236 -7.65 -15.07 8.07
N LEU A 237 -6.42 -15.43 7.72
CA LEU A 237 -6.06 -16.79 7.32
C LEU A 237 -6.36 -17.78 8.45
N GLU A 238 -6.14 -17.42 9.72
CA GLU A 238 -6.46 -18.29 10.86
C GLU A 238 -7.96 -18.53 10.99
N SER A 239 -8.77 -17.48 10.83
CA SER A 239 -10.22 -17.61 10.90
C SER A 239 -10.77 -18.50 9.78
N CYS A 240 -10.16 -18.50 8.60
CA CYS A 240 -10.54 -19.39 7.50
C CYS A 240 -10.03 -20.82 7.74
N ALA A 241 -8.79 -20.97 8.20
CA ALA A 241 -8.19 -22.26 8.55
C ALA A 241 -8.99 -22.99 9.64
N ASP A 242 -9.41 -22.29 10.68
CA ASP A 242 -10.23 -22.84 11.77
C ASP A 242 -11.60 -23.30 11.27
N PHE A 243 -12.23 -22.50 10.40
CA PHE A 243 -13.51 -22.86 9.78
C PHE A 243 -13.38 -24.09 8.88
N CYS A 244 -12.26 -24.24 8.17
CA CYS A 244 -12.01 -25.33 7.24
C CYS A 244 -11.26 -26.53 7.85
N ALA A 245 -11.12 -26.62 9.17
CA ALA A 245 -10.33 -27.67 9.85
C ALA A 245 -10.73 -29.12 9.52
N GLY A 246 -11.92 -29.33 8.96
CA GLY A 246 -12.42 -30.65 8.52
C GLY A 246 -12.21 -30.97 7.03
N TYR A 247 -11.53 -30.12 6.28
CA TYR A 247 -11.32 -30.23 4.83
C TYR A 247 -9.84 -30.32 4.49
N THR A 248 -9.54 -30.83 3.29
CA THR A 248 -8.15 -30.93 2.78
C THR A 248 -7.57 -29.56 2.42
N TYR A 249 -8.40 -28.64 1.94
CA TYR A 249 -7.99 -27.31 1.50
C TYR A 249 -8.86 -26.24 2.13
N PHE A 250 -8.23 -25.10 2.42
CA PHE A 250 -8.94 -23.83 2.53
C PHE A 250 -8.35 -22.83 1.53
N GLY A 251 -9.20 -21.91 1.08
CA GLY A 251 -8.80 -20.84 0.20
C GLY A 251 -9.52 -19.55 0.58
N THR A 252 -8.81 -18.44 0.50
CA THR A 252 -9.36 -17.11 0.74
C THR A 252 -9.42 -16.31 -0.55
N GLU A 253 -10.53 -15.62 -0.78
CA GLU A 253 -10.76 -14.79 -1.96
C GLU A 253 -11.23 -13.39 -1.56
N TYR A 254 -10.94 -12.41 -2.42
CA TYR A 254 -11.51 -11.06 -2.35
C TYR A 254 -11.37 -10.39 -0.97
N ALA A 255 -10.24 -10.63 -0.28
CA ALA A 255 -9.90 -10.15 1.07
C ALA A 255 -10.78 -10.68 2.21
N ARG A 256 -12.02 -11.10 1.93
CA ARG A 256 -13.07 -11.28 2.95
C ARG A 256 -13.79 -12.61 2.87
N GLU A 257 -13.51 -13.42 1.85
CA GLU A 257 -14.23 -14.66 1.59
C GLU A 257 -13.34 -15.86 1.92
N CYS A 258 -13.94 -16.90 2.48
CA CYS A 258 -13.29 -18.15 2.82
C CYS A 258 -14.04 -19.31 2.18
N TYR A 259 -13.30 -20.26 1.64
CA TYR A 259 -13.79 -21.44 0.94
C TYR A 259 -13.07 -22.69 1.42
N CYS A 260 -13.80 -23.78 1.61
CA CYS A 260 -13.26 -25.09 1.97
C CYS A 260 -13.56 -26.11 0.88
N GLY A 261 -12.69 -27.10 0.72
CA GLY A 261 -12.95 -28.24 -0.14
C GLY A 261 -11.91 -29.35 0.01
N ASP A 262 -12.27 -30.54 -0.44
CA ASP A 262 -11.36 -31.70 -0.45
C ASP A 262 -10.65 -31.90 -1.80
N VAL A 263 -11.13 -31.22 -2.84
CA VAL A 263 -10.61 -31.24 -4.20
C VAL A 263 -10.79 -29.87 -4.84
N PHE A 264 -9.98 -29.57 -5.86
CA PHE A 264 -10.26 -28.47 -6.77
C PHE A 264 -11.28 -28.90 -7.83
N GLU A 265 -12.29 -28.07 -8.05
CA GLU A 265 -13.28 -28.29 -9.11
C GLU A 265 -12.67 -28.14 -10.52
N GLU A 266 -13.31 -28.78 -11.50
CA GLU A 266 -12.79 -28.87 -12.88
C GLU A 266 -12.55 -27.49 -13.53
N GLY A 267 -11.30 -27.28 -13.93
CA GLY A 267 -10.85 -26.06 -14.60
C GLY A 267 -10.25 -24.99 -13.69
N SER A 268 -10.19 -25.24 -12.37
CA SER A 268 -9.30 -24.47 -11.49
C SER A 268 -7.85 -24.83 -11.79
N VAL A 269 -7.00 -23.82 -12.01
CA VAL A 269 -5.59 -23.99 -12.38
C VAL A 269 -4.69 -23.04 -11.60
N GLU A 270 -3.41 -23.39 -11.52
CA GLU A 270 -2.40 -22.57 -10.83
C GLU A 270 -2.19 -21.25 -11.54
N ALA A 271 -2.20 -20.18 -10.74
CA ALA A 271 -1.89 -18.82 -11.15
C ALA A 271 -0.58 -18.37 -10.51
N ALA A 272 -0.01 -17.26 -11.00
CA ALA A 272 1.17 -16.69 -10.37
C ALA A 272 0.83 -16.27 -8.94
N ALA A 273 1.72 -16.55 -7.97
CA ALA A 273 1.47 -16.21 -6.56
C ALA A 273 1.12 -14.72 -6.34
N VAL A 274 1.71 -13.84 -7.15
CA VAL A 274 1.46 -12.39 -7.18
C VAL A 274 0.02 -12.02 -7.57
N ASP A 275 -0.71 -12.90 -8.25
CA ASP A 275 -2.12 -12.66 -8.60
C ASP A 275 -3.03 -12.69 -7.36
N CYS A 276 -2.61 -13.33 -6.26
CA CYS A 276 -3.33 -13.39 -4.98
C CYS A 276 -2.81 -12.32 -4.01
N SER A 277 -3.09 -11.05 -4.33
CA SER A 277 -2.44 -9.88 -3.73
C SER A 277 -3.31 -9.06 -2.77
N PHE A 278 -4.55 -9.46 -2.51
CA PHE A 278 -5.42 -8.71 -1.62
C PHE A 278 -5.03 -9.00 -0.18
N ALA A 279 -4.82 -7.95 0.60
CA ALA A 279 -4.66 -8.10 2.03
C ALA A 279 -5.96 -8.65 2.66
N CYS A 280 -5.86 -9.48 3.69
CA CYS A 280 -7.03 -9.96 4.42
C CYS A 280 -7.76 -8.80 5.10
N ALA A 281 -9.09 -8.84 5.11
CA ALA A 281 -9.92 -7.75 5.64
C ALA A 281 -9.73 -7.53 7.16
N GLY A 282 -9.42 -8.60 7.90
CA GLY A 282 -9.14 -8.60 9.32
C GLY A 282 -7.67 -8.53 9.70
N ASP A 283 -6.75 -8.82 8.77
CA ASP A 283 -5.31 -8.73 8.98
C ASP A 283 -4.57 -8.27 7.70
N ALA A 284 -4.05 -7.05 7.73
CA ALA A 284 -3.36 -6.47 6.58
C ALA A 284 -1.97 -7.10 6.32
N GLY A 285 -1.43 -7.88 7.25
CA GLY A 285 -0.18 -8.61 7.10
C GLY A 285 -0.31 -9.92 6.33
N GLU A 286 -1.53 -10.31 5.99
CA GLU A 286 -1.85 -11.59 5.33
C GLU A 286 -2.48 -11.37 3.94
N LEU A 287 -2.29 -12.32 3.01
CA LEU A 287 -2.83 -12.24 1.66
C LEU A 287 -4.02 -13.20 1.47
N CYS A 288 -5.21 -12.63 1.29
CA CYS A 288 -6.49 -13.32 1.13
C CYS A 288 -7.01 -13.28 -0.32
N GLY A 289 -6.21 -13.81 -1.26
CA GLY A 289 -6.60 -14.00 -2.66
C GLY A 289 -6.64 -12.71 -3.47
N ALA A 290 -7.48 -12.68 -4.50
CA ALA A 290 -7.90 -11.51 -5.27
C ALA A 290 -9.22 -11.84 -6.00
N GLY A 291 -9.70 -11.01 -6.92
CA GLY A 291 -10.88 -11.36 -7.72
C GLY A 291 -10.63 -12.57 -8.62
N ASN A 292 -11.44 -13.64 -8.47
CA ASN A 292 -11.27 -14.93 -9.14
C ASN A 292 -9.90 -15.59 -8.90
N ARG A 293 -9.32 -15.33 -7.72
CA ARG A 293 -8.00 -15.82 -7.31
C ARG A 293 -8.03 -16.19 -5.83
N LEU A 294 -7.77 -17.46 -5.52
CA LEU A 294 -7.75 -17.95 -4.14
C LEU A 294 -6.31 -18.11 -3.68
N SER A 295 -5.95 -17.49 -2.54
CA SER A 295 -4.76 -17.92 -1.79
C SER A 295 -5.11 -19.26 -1.15
N VAL A 296 -4.50 -20.36 -1.59
CA VAL A 296 -4.88 -21.72 -1.16
C VAL A 296 -3.82 -22.34 -0.26
N TYR A 297 -4.31 -23.06 0.74
CA TYR A 297 -3.54 -23.77 1.74
C TYR A 297 -4.05 -25.21 1.85
N SER A 298 -3.14 -26.15 2.06
CA SER A 298 -3.47 -27.58 2.23
C SER A 298 -3.15 -28.05 3.64
N SER A 299 -4.02 -28.90 4.20
CA SER A 299 -3.78 -29.57 5.47
C SER A 299 -2.61 -30.55 5.32
N SER A 300 -1.68 -30.56 6.26
CA SER A 300 -0.50 -31.44 6.29
C SER A 300 -0.83 -32.86 6.72
#